data_AF-A0A1N7JWV3-F1
#
_entry.id   AF-A0A1N7JWV3-F1
#
_cell.length_a   1.000
_cell.length_b   1.000
_cell.length_c   1.000
_cell.angle_alpha   90.00
_cell.angle_beta   90.00
_cell.angle_gamma   90.00
#
_symmetry.space_group_name_H-M   'P 1'
#
loop_
_entity.id
_entity.type
_entity.pdbx_description
1 polymer ?
#
loop_
_entity_poly.entity_id
_entity_poly.type
_entity_poly.pdbx_seq_one_letter_code
_entity_poly.pdbx_strand_id
1 'polypeptide(L)'
;MDLKDRLLTQGFDTIDIFLIDDEKNQTTVSNISLHKVTDLEYKLYLEPESVEYYLDHENPYFTATQEEPDKEPIGVKGYILEW
;
A
#
# COMPACT_ATOMS: atom_id res chain seq x y z
N MET A 1 -7.94 -11.90 3.31
CA MET A 1 -8.26 -10.77 2.42
C MET A 1 -7.03 -9.91 2.37
N ASP A 2 -6.45 -9.86 1.18
CA ASP A 2 -5.33 -9.00 0.82
C ASP A 2 -5.77 -7.52 0.81
N LEU A 3 -4.81 -6.60 0.67
CA LEU A 3 -5.07 -5.16 0.64
C LEU A 3 -6.09 -4.79 -0.43
N LYS A 4 -6.00 -5.42 -1.60
CA LYS A 4 -6.90 -5.18 -2.74
C LYS A 4 -8.35 -5.51 -2.39
N ASP A 5 -8.63 -6.70 -1.88
CA ASP A 5 -9.98 -7.14 -1.53
C ASP A 5 -10.61 -6.23 -0.46
N ARG A 6 -9.81 -5.80 0.51
CA ARG A 6 -10.24 -4.88 1.58
C ARG A 6 -10.65 -3.52 1.00
N LEU A 7 -9.86 -3.00 0.06
CA LEU A 7 -10.14 -1.72 -0.58
C LEU A 7 -11.36 -1.78 -1.50
N LEU A 8 -11.49 -2.84 -2.29
CA LEU A 8 -12.68 -3.07 -3.11
C LEU A 8 -13.96 -3.14 -2.24
N THR A 9 -13.87 -3.75 -1.05
CA THR A 9 -14.99 -3.83 -0.10
C THR A 9 -15.38 -2.47 0.48
N GLN A 10 -14.40 -1.57 0.64
CA GLN A 10 -14.61 -0.19 1.10
C GLN A 10 -15.16 0.74 -0.01
N GLY A 11 -15.22 0.27 -1.26
CA GLY A 11 -15.79 1.00 -2.40
C GLY A 11 -14.76 1.68 -3.30
N PHE A 12 -13.46 1.53 -3.03
CA PHE A 12 -12.40 2.06 -3.89
C PHE A 12 -12.37 1.31 -5.23
N ASP A 13 -12.09 2.02 -6.33
CA ASP A 13 -11.84 1.44 -7.66
C ASP A 13 -10.43 1.77 -8.16
N THR A 14 -10.13 3.07 -8.27
CA THR A 14 -8.79 3.56 -8.64
C THR A 14 -8.20 4.36 -7.49
N ILE A 15 -6.97 4.03 -7.11
CA ILE A 15 -6.27 4.66 -5.99
C ILE A 15 -4.88 5.12 -6.38
N ASP A 16 -4.40 6.13 -5.66
CA ASP A 16 -2.98 6.44 -5.53
C ASP A 16 -2.50 5.98 -4.15
N ILE A 17 -1.26 5.51 -4.06
CA ILE A 17 -0.62 5.16 -2.79
C ILE A 17 0.57 6.08 -2.58
N PHE A 18 0.53 6.86 -1.50
CA PHE A 18 1.64 7.70 -1.07
C PHE A 18 2.45 6.97 0.01
N LEU A 19 3.64 6.50 -0.35
CA LEU A 19 4.55 5.76 0.51
C LEU A 19 5.57 6.69 1.16
N ILE A 20 5.78 6.49 2.45
CA ILE A 20 6.85 7.11 3.24
C ILE A 20 7.61 6.01 3.95
N ASP A 21 8.92 5.92 3.74
CA ASP A 21 9.78 4.97 4.45
C ASP A 21 10.34 5.55 5.77
N ASP A 22 11.00 4.72 6.57
CA ASP A 22 11.61 5.12 7.84
C ASP A 22 12.73 6.17 7.67
N GLU A 23 13.38 6.21 6.50
CA GLU A 23 14.36 7.23 6.14
C GLU A 23 13.72 8.56 5.70
N LYS A 24 12.38 8.60 5.66
CA LYS A 24 11.54 9.72 5.19
C LYS A 24 11.65 10.00 3.69
N ASN A 25 12.12 9.05 2.90
CA ASN A 25 11.95 9.11 1.46
C ASN A 25 10.47 8.94 1.13
N GLN A 26 10.03 9.65 0.10
CA GLN A 26 8.63 9.71 -0.30
C GLN A 26 8.51 9.25 -1.75
N THR A 27 7.59 8.32 -1.98
CA THR A 27 7.29 7.80 -3.32
C THR A 27 5.78 7.71 -3.49
N THR A 28 5.28 8.10 -4.67
CA THR A 28 3.86 7.94 -5.00
C THR A 28 3.74 6.86 -6.07
N VAL A 29 2.90 5.86 -5.80
CA VAL A 29 2.48 4.87 -6.79
C VAL A 29 1.07 5.23 -7.24
N SER A 30 0.98 5.88 -8.38
CA SER A 30 -0.28 6.45 -8.87
C SER A 30 -1.06 5.50 -9.79
N ASN A 31 -2.35 5.81 -9.96
CA ASN A 31 -3.27 5.24 -10.93
C ASN A 31 -3.36 3.71 -10.86
N ILE A 32 -3.53 3.20 -9.63
CA ILE A 32 -3.70 1.78 -9.39
C ILE A 32 -5.18 1.44 -9.52
N SER A 33 -5.55 0.81 -10.62
CA SER A 33 -6.87 0.21 -10.77
C SER A 33 -6.93 -1.12 -10.00
N LEU A 34 -7.74 -1.17 -8.95
CA LEU A 34 -7.88 -2.33 -8.07
C LEU A 34 -8.43 -3.55 -8.80
N HIS A 35 -9.26 -3.35 -9.81
CA HIS A 35 -9.75 -4.44 -10.66
C HIS A 35 -8.68 -5.03 -11.60
N LYS A 36 -7.63 -4.27 -11.92
CA LYS A 36 -6.56 -4.69 -12.85
C LYS A 36 -5.31 -5.17 -12.13
N VAL A 37 -5.06 -4.72 -10.90
CA VAL A 37 -3.94 -5.19 -10.10
C VAL A 37 -4.22 -6.61 -9.61
N THR A 38 -3.26 -7.52 -9.76
CA THR A 38 -3.40 -8.90 -9.30
C THR A 38 -3.17 -8.98 -7.79
N ASP A 39 -2.08 -8.39 -7.32
CA ASP A 39 -1.62 -8.38 -5.93
C ASP A 39 -0.92 -7.03 -5.67
N LEU A 40 -1.37 -6.31 -4.63
CA LEU A 40 -0.87 -4.98 -4.31
C LEU A 40 0.44 -5.07 -3.53
N GLU A 41 0.49 -5.99 -2.59
CA GLU A 41 1.63 -6.28 -1.74
C GLU A 41 2.86 -6.59 -2.60
N TYR A 42 2.71 -7.48 -3.58
CA TYR A 42 3.77 -7.78 -4.54
C TYR A 42 4.19 -6.57 -5.38
N LYS A 43 3.22 -5.78 -5.89
CA LYS A 43 3.51 -4.58 -6.70
C LYS A 43 4.31 -3.53 -5.91
N LEU A 44 4.10 -3.48 -4.60
CA LEU A 44 4.71 -2.52 -3.69
C LEU A 44 5.93 -3.10 -2.95
N TYR A 45 6.34 -4.33 -3.28
CA TYR A 45 7.41 -5.06 -2.58
C TYR A 45 7.18 -5.17 -1.06
N LEU A 46 5.92 -5.30 -0.63
CA LEU A 46 5.58 -5.44 0.78
C LEU A 46 5.68 -6.90 1.21
N GLU A 47 6.26 -7.14 2.38
CA GLU A 47 6.21 -8.44 3.04
C GLU A 47 4.76 -8.69 3.55
N PRO A 48 4.02 -9.65 2.98
CA PRO A 48 2.58 -9.80 3.22
C PRO A 48 2.21 -10.04 4.68
N GLU A 49 3.08 -10.72 5.43
CA GLU A 49 2.86 -11.01 6.86
C GLU A 49 3.05 -9.78 7.76
N SER A 50 3.72 -8.74 7.25
CA SER A 50 4.00 -7.50 7.99
C SER A 50 2.94 -6.41 7.81
N VAL A 51 1.97 -6.61 6.92
CA VAL A 51 1.02 -5.56 6.54
C VAL A 51 -0.07 -5.39 7.60
N GLU A 52 -0.11 -4.21 8.20
CA GLU A 52 -1.18 -3.77 9.09
C GLU A 52 -2.04 -2.69 8.43
N TYR A 53 -3.36 -2.84 8.52
CA TYR A 53 -4.33 -1.99 7.83
C TYR A 53 -5.08 -1.08 8.80
N TYR A 54 -5.18 0.20 8.43
CA TYR A 54 -5.85 1.25 9.19
C TYR A 54 -6.84 1.98 8.27
N LEU A 55 -7.88 1.26 7.81
CA LEU A 55 -8.82 1.74 6.80
C LEU A 55 -9.98 2.58 7.36
N ASP A 56 -10.25 2.49 8.67
CA ASP A 56 -11.36 3.20 9.32
C ASP A 56 -11.01 4.65 9.73
N HIS A 57 -9.86 5.16 9.26
CA HIS A 57 -9.38 6.51 9.55
C HIS A 57 -9.82 7.51 8.47
N GLU A 58 -9.89 8.81 8.83
CA GLU A 58 -10.18 9.90 7.87
C GLU A 58 -9.23 9.87 6.66
N ASN A 59 -7.97 9.47 6.89
CA ASN A 59 -7.00 9.17 5.84
C ASN A 59 -6.59 7.70 5.97
N PRO A 60 -7.17 6.79 5.18
CA PRO A 60 -6.85 5.37 5.23
C PRO A 60 -5.37 5.12 4.94
N TYR A 61 -4.74 4.22 5.68
CA TYR A 61 -3.34 3.88 5.48
C TYR A 61 -3.03 2.43 5.85
N PHE A 62 -1.85 1.97 5.48
CA PHE A 62 -1.26 0.73 5.95
C PHE A 62 0.19 0.97 6.40
N THR A 63 0.69 0.07 7.23
CA THR A 63 2.12 -0.04 7.56
C THR A 63 2.61 -1.42 7.19
N ALA A 64 3.82 -1.53 6.69
CA ALA A 64 4.40 -2.79 6.24
C ALA A 64 5.93 -2.70 6.18
N THR A 65 6.59 -3.83 6.00
CA THR A 65 8.01 -3.88 5.63
C THR A 65 8.13 -3.99 4.12
N GLN A 66 8.96 -3.16 3.51
CA GLN A 66 9.36 -3.29 2.10
C GLN A 66 10.62 -4.16 1.98
N GLU A 67 10.53 -5.18 1.13
CA GLU A 67 11.64 -6.04 0.73
C GLU A 67 11.91 -5.86 -0.77
N GLU A 68 12.38 -4.67 -1.14
CA GLU A 68 12.83 -4.41 -2.50
C GLU A 68 14.09 -5.24 -2.83
N PRO A 69 14.23 -5.74 -4.08
CA PRO A 69 15.47 -6.36 -4.51
C PRO A 69 16.63 -5.37 -4.34
N ASP A 70 17.76 -5.84 -3.80
CA ASP A 70 18.99 -5.06 -3.62
C ASP A 70 18.94 -3.95 -2.55
N LYS A 71 17.91 -3.91 -1.70
CA LYS A 71 17.82 -3.01 -0.53
C LYS A 71 17.67 -3.79 0.77
N GLU A 72 18.08 -3.19 1.88
CA GLU A 72 17.76 -3.74 3.20
C GLU A 72 16.25 -3.59 3.48
N PRO A 73 15.63 -4.56 4.17
CA PRO A 73 14.23 -4.44 4.57
C PRO A 73 13.99 -3.16 5.35
N ILE A 74 12.97 -2.39 4.96
CA ILE A 74 12.66 -1.09 5.58
C ILE A 74 11.18 -0.97 5.92
N GLY A 75 10.86 -0.33 7.05
CA GLY A 75 9.49 -0.01 7.41
C GLY A 75 8.93 1.08 6.49
N VAL A 76 7.70 0.89 6.02
CA VAL A 76 6.96 1.87 5.24
C VAL A 76 5.56 2.12 5.78
N LYS A 77 5.09 3.34 5.53
CA LYS A 77 3.71 3.76 5.73
C LYS A 77 3.12 4.21 4.40
N GLY A 78 2.08 3.53 3.93
CA GLY A 78 1.37 3.86 2.70
C GLY A 78 0.01 4.48 2.97
N TYR A 79 -0.19 5.73 2.57
CA TYR A 79 -1.49 6.39 2.59
C TYR A 79 -2.25 6.10 1.31
N ILE A 80 -3.53 5.82 1.44
CA ILE A 80 -4.42 5.44 0.34
C ILE A 80 -5.24 6.66 -0.01
N LEU A 81 -5.09 7.13 -1.24
CA LEU A 81 -5.74 8.32 -1.76
C LEU A 81 -6.72 7.88 -2.85
N GLU A 82 -8.01 8.17 -2.65
CA GLU A 82 -9.04 7.91 -3.67
C GLU A 82 -8.99 8.95 -4.77
N TRP A 83 -9.25 8.52 -6.01
CA TRP A 83 -9.41 9.38 -7.18
C TRP A 83 -10.81 9.26 -7.78
#